data_AF-A0A6I3LR16-F1
#
_entry.id   AF-A0A6I3LR16-F1
#
_cell.length_a   1.000
_cell.length_b   1.000
_cell.length_c   1.000
_cell.angle_alpha   90.00
_cell.angle_beta   90.00
_cell.angle_gamma   90.00
#
_symmetry.space_group_name_H-M   'P 1'
#
loop_
_entity.id
_entity.type
_entity.pdbx_description
1 polymer ?
#
loop_
_entity_poly.entity_id
_entity_poly.type
_entity_poly.pdbx_seq_one_letter_code
_entity_poly.pdbx_strand_id
1 'polypeptide(L)'
;MAEVFLGIIISIITGVISSYLFLMYFLNRKRVKIEISAHISKVTFEGQTNYFFKFVNKTNSEIFDIRIEPTFYKQVGGAGGMNIQGKDIVLKDNFISYIPCKRKSDNNSLHAMRVRTVEDIEMNWSDASSYIRLTVIAKHSLSGFTDIFVKDFYSKDAITTKKFKSGDDLGVV
;
A
#
# COMPACT_ATOMS: atom_id res chain seq x y z
N MET A 1 45.73 28.36 21.98
CA MET A 1 44.98 27.35 22.76
C MET A 1 43.48 27.57 22.67
N ALA A 2 42.95 28.73 23.10
CA ALA A 2 41.52 29.03 23.04
C ALA A 2 40.94 29.02 21.60
N GLU A 3 41.65 29.62 20.63
CA GLU A 3 41.20 29.62 19.22
C GLU A 3 41.16 28.22 18.60
N VAL A 4 42.15 27.38 18.94
CA VAL A 4 42.18 25.98 18.49
C VAL A 4 40.99 25.22 19.07
N PHE A 5 40.68 25.43 20.34
CA PHE A 5 39.54 24.80 21.01
C PHE A 5 38.20 25.26 20.42
N LEU A 6 38.06 26.57 20.15
CA LEU A 6 36.89 27.14 19.49
C LEU A 6 36.70 26.56 18.07
N GLY A 7 37.79 26.44 17.30
CA GLY A 7 37.77 25.82 15.98
C GLY A 7 37.26 24.38 16.02
N ILE A 8 37.76 23.58 16.97
CA ILE A 8 37.31 22.20 17.18
C ILE A 8 35.81 22.15 17.50
N ILE A 9 35.32 23.00 18.40
CA ILE A 9 33.89 23.05 18.75
C ILE A 9 33.04 23.42 17.54
N ILE A 10 33.42 24.43 16.77
CA ILE A 10 32.70 24.85 15.56
C ILE A 10 32.65 23.73 14.54
N SER A 11 33.77 23.02 14.31
CA SER A 11 33.81 21.88 13.39
C SER A 11 32.88 20.75 13.82
N ILE A 12 32.84 20.43 15.11
CA ILE A 12 31.93 19.40 15.65
C ILE A 12 30.47 19.83 15.47
N ILE A 13 30.11 21.05 15.88
CA ILE A 13 28.74 21.57 15.75
C ILE A 13 28.31 21.59 14.28
N THR A 14 29.18 22.06 13.39
CA THR A 14 28.89 22.12 11.94
C THR A 14 28.69 20.72 11.37
N GLY A 15 29.52 19.76 11.80
CA GLY A 15 29.38 18.35 11.42
C GLY A 15 28.03 17.77 11.86
N VAL A 16 27.65 17.98 13.13
CA VAL A 16 26.37 17.52 13.68
C VAL A 16 25.19 18.14 12.94
N ILE A 17 25.21 19.46 12.70
CA ILE A 17 24.16 20.16 11.96
C ILE A 17 24.06 19.63 10.52
N SER A 18 25.20 19.46 9.84
CA SER A 18 25.23 18.94 8.47
C SER A 18 24.66 17.53 8.38
N SER A 19 25.06 16.63 9.28
CA SER A 19 24.51 15.27 9.36
C SER A 19 23.01 15.26 9.66
N TYR A 20 22.55 16.12 10.57
CA TYR A 20 21.12 16.25 10.89
C TYR A 20 20.31 16.74 9.68
N LEU A 21 20.79 17.78 9.00
CA LEU A 21 20.14 18.31 7.80
C LEU A 21 20.11 17.29 6.67
N PHE A 22 21.21 16.55 6.47
CA PHE A 22 21.26 15.46 5.50
C PHE A 22 20.21 14.40 5.82
N LEU A 23 20.16 13.93 7.07
CA LEU A 23 19.20 12.90 7.49
C LEU A 23 17.76 13.37 7.30
N MET A 24 17.43 14.57 7.79
CA MET A 24 16.08 15.11 7.75
C MET A 24 15.61 15.49 6.35
N TYR A 25 16.50 16.02 5.50
CA TYR A 25 16.12 16.45 4.16
C TYR A 25 16.13 15.28 3.17
N PHE A 26 17.14 14.42 3.23
CA PHE A 26 17.30 13.33 2.27
C PHE A 26 16.39 12.15 2.61
N LEU A 27 16.38 11.67 3.86
CA LEU A 27 15.64 10.45 4.20
C LEU A 27 14.13 10.67 4.33
N ASN A 28 13.67 11.81 4.87
CA ASN A 28 12.22 12.06 4.97
C ASN A 28 11.53 12.17 3.60
N ARG A 29 12.27 12.54 2.55
CA ARG A 29 11.76 12.58 1.18
C ARG A 29 11.69 11.21 0.51
N LYS A 30 12.39 10.21 1.05
CA LYS A 30 12.52 8.84 0.50
C LYS A 30 11.60 7.88 1.23
N ARG A 31 10.32 8.23 1.30
CA ARG A 31 9.23 7.38 1.82
C ARG A 31 8.34 6.91 0.69
N VAL A 32 7.76 5.74 0.86
CA VAL A 32 6.85 5.16 -0.12
C VAL A 32 5.54 5.98 -0.15
N LYS A 33 4.93 6.05 -1.32
CA LYS A 33 3.59 6.60 -1.52
C LYS A 33 2.81 5.65 -2.41
N ILE A 34 1.80 5.00 -1.84
CA ILE A 34 0.87 4.14 -2.58
C ILE A 34 -0.54 4.70 -2.41
N GLU A 35 -1.29 4.71 -3.51
CA GLU A 35 -2.72 4.98 -3.47
C GLU A 35 -3.50 3.72 -3.83
N ILE A 36 -4.53 3.42 -3.06
CA ILE A 36 -5.37 2.23 -3.21
C ILE A 36 -6.74 2.66 -3.72
N SER A 37 -7.29 1.92 -4.68
CA SER A 37 -8.63 2.20 -5.22
C SER A 37 -9.71 2.05 -4.16
N ALA A 38 -10.78 2.84 -4.29
CA ALA A 38 -11.98 2.73 -3.48
C ALA A 38 -12.93 1.62 -3.93
N HIS A 39 -12.65 0.96 -5.06
CA HIS A 39 -13.49 -0.08 -5.62
C HIS A 39 -12.80 -1.44 -5.62
N ILE A 40 -13.61 -2.50 -5.64
CA ILE A 40 -13.21 -3.88 -5.90
C ILE A 40 -13.89 -4.29 -7.19
N SER A 41 -13.12 -4.64 -8.22
CA SER A 41 -13.68 -5.00 -9.52
C SER A 41 -13.99 -6.50 -9.57
N LYS A 42 -15.23 -6.85 -9.89
CA LYS A 42 -15.69 -8.22 -10.12
C LYS A 42 -15.74 -8.51 -11.61
N VAL A 43 -14.98 -9.52 -12.04
CA VAL A 43 -14.95 -9.95 -13.44
C VAL A 43 -15.02 -11.48 -13.50
N THR A 44 -15.95 -12.01 -14.30
CA THR A 44 -16.01 -13.44 -14.59
C THR A 44 -15.14 -13.73 -15.81
N PHE A 45 -14.16 -14.63 -15.67
CA PHE A 45 -13.29 -15.07 -16.75
C PHE A 45 -13.20 -16.60 -16.70
N GLU A 46 -13.38 -17.26 -17.86
CA GLU A 46 -13.33 -18.74 -17.96
C GLU A 46 -14.25 -19.47 -16.97
N GLY A 47 -15.44 -18.91 -16.71
CA GLY A 47 -16.40 -19.49 -15.75
C GLY A 47 -16.05 -19.30 -14.28
N GLN A 48 -14.93 -18.64 -13.95
CA GLN A 48 -14.54 -18.30 -12.59
C GLN A 48 -14.76 -16.80 -12.31
N THR A 49 -15.47 -16.50 -11.22
CA THR A 49 -15.57 -15.13 -10.71
C THR A 49 -14.26 -14.73 -10.05
N ASN A 50 -13.65 -13.65 -10.53
CA ASN A 50 -12.43 -13.08 -9.97
C ASN A 50 -12.75 -11.70 -9.41
N TYR A 51 -12.19 -11.40 -8.24
CA TYR A 51 -12.23 -10.07 -7.64
C TYR A 51 -10.85 -9.45 -7.69
N PHE A 52 -10.78 -8.20 -8.10
CA PHE A 52 -9.54 -7.46 -8.28
C PHE A 52 -9.46 -6.27 -7.33
N PHE A 53 -8.29 -6.10 -6.75
CA PHE A 53 -7.90 -4.91 -6.02
C PHE A 53 -6.86 -4.15 -6.81
N LYS A 54 -6.99 -2.82 -6.89
CA LYS A 54 -6.05 -1.96 -7.60
C LYS A 54 -5.34 -1.01 -6.64
N PHE A 55 -4.03 -0.87 -6.82
CA PHE A 55 -3.22 0.16 -6.17
C PHE A 55 -2.13 0.66 -7.12
N VAL A 56 -1.61 1.85 -6.84
CA VAL A 56 -0.65 2.57 -7.70
C VAL A 56 0.53 3.06 -6.88
N ASN A 57 1.74 2.79 -7.36
CA ASN A 57 2.95 3.41 -6.84
C ASN A 57 3.03 4.87 -7.29
N LYS A 58 2.84 5.80 -6.35
CA LYS A 58 3.01 7.26 -6.54
C LYS A 58 4.36 7.76 -6.05
N THR A 59 5.23 6.85 -5.60
CA THR A 59 6.60 7.20 -5.20
C THR A 59 7.39 7.62 -6.44
N ASN A 60 8.22 8.66 -6.30
CA ASN A 60 9.19 9.05 -7.34
C ASN A 60 10.41 8.11 -7.38
N SER A 61 10.21 6.84 -7.04
CA SER A 61 11.24 5.80 -6.91
C SER A 61 10.56 4.44 -7.04
N GLU A 62 11.34 3.45 -7.45
CA GLU A 62 10.95 2.06 -7.42
C GLU A 62 10.65 1.61 -5.98
N ILE A 63 9.76 0.62 -5.85
CA ILE A 63 9.47 -0.04 -4.58
C ILE A 63 9.67 -1.54 -4.73
N PHE A 64 10.02 -2.20 -3.63
CA PHE A 64 10.30 -3.64 -3.59
C PHE A 64 9.69 -4.30 -2.36
N ASP A 65 9.74 -5.64 -2.33
CA ASP A 65 9.16 -6.49 -1.28
C ASP A 65 7.70 -6.13 -0.94
N ILE A 66 6.87 -5.98 -1.97
CA ILE A 66 5.48 -5.55 -1.78
C ILE A 66 4.64 -6.74 -1.33
N ARG A 67 4.04 -6.61 -0.14
CA ARG A 67 3.10 -7.59 0.41
C ARG A 67 1.70 -7.01 0.38
N ILE A 68 0.75 -7.82 -0.05
CA ILE A 68 -0.66 -7.45 -0.15
C ILE A 68 -1.49 -8.41 0.69
N GLU A 69 -2.21 -7.85 1.67
CA GLU A 69 -2.92 -8.59 2.70
C GLU A 69 -4.36 -8.05 2.79
N PRO A 70 -5.29 -8.63 2.01
CA PRO A 70 -6.72 -8.38 2.19
C PRO A 70 -7.27 -9.27 3.30
N THR A 71 -7.95 -8.68 4.27
CA THR A 71 -8.51 -9.37 5.44
C THR A 71 -9.95 -8.92 5.66
N PHE A 72 -10.86 -9.87 5.86
CA PHE A 72 -12.19 -9.64 6.40
C PHE A 72 -12.10 -9.35 7.89
N TYR A 73 -12.68 -8.25 8.32
CA TYR A 73 -12.82 -7.93 9.73
C TYR A 73 -14.29 -7.92 10.12
N LYS A 74 -14.60 -8.59 11.23
CA LYS A 74 -15.93 -8.61 11.83
C LYS A 74 -15.82 -8.32 13.33
N GLN A 75 -16.75 -7.53 13.84
CA GLN A 75 -16.92 -7.39 15.29
C GLN A 75 -17.63 -8.62 15.84
N VAL A 76 -17.03 -9.24 16.86
CA VAL A 76 -17.57 -10.41 17.56
C VAL A 76 -17.68 -10.05 19.04
N GLY A 77 -18.89 -10.20 19.59
CA GLY A 77 -19.13 -9.98 21.02
C GLY A 77 -18.43 -11.04 21.86
N GLY A 78 -17.69 -10.60 22.88
CA GLY A 78 -17.10 -11.46 23.90
C GLY A 78 -17.58 -11.05 25.30
N ALA A 79 -17.29 -11.89 26.30
CA ALA A 79 -17.52 -11.50 27.69
C ALA A 79 -16.66 -10.27 28.03
N GLY A 80 -17.29 -9.12 28.24
CA GLY A 80 -16.63 -7.87 28.62
C GLY A 80 -16.41 -6.84 27.49
N GLY A 81 -16.87 -7.08 26.26
CA GLY A 81 -16.80 -6.07 25.19
C GLY A 81 -16.89 -6.64 23.77
N MET A 82 -16.62 -5.77 22.79
CA MET A 82 -16.56 -6.14 21.36
C MET A 82 -15.11 -6.36 20.95
N ASN A 83 -14.79 -7.54 20.42
CA ASN A 83 -13.49 -7.83 19.81
C ASN A 83 -13.61 -7.81 18.28
N ILE A 84 -12.49 -7.62 17.59
CA ILE A 84 -12.42 -7.71 16.13
C ILE A 84 -11.78 -9.05 15.77
N GLN A 85 -12.46 -9.85 14.96
CA GLN A 85 -11.93 -11.07 14.37
C GLN A 85 -11.58 -10.82 12.91
N GLY A 86 -10.34 -11.19 12.53
CA GLY A 86 -9.84 -11.14 11.17
C GLY A 86 -9.90 -12.52 10.49
N LYS A 87 -10.25 -12.57 9.22
CA LYS A 87 -10.11 -13.73 8.34
C LYS A 87 -9.46 -13.29 7.02
N ASP A 88 -8.31 -13.84 6.69
CA ASP A 88 -7.59 -13.46 5.47
C ASP A 88 -8.33 -13.94 4.21
N ILE A 89 -8.24 -13.13 3.15
CA ILE A 89 -8.73 -13.43 1.81
C ILE A 89 -7.51 -13.89 1.00
N VAL A 90 -7.53 -15.12 0.50
CA VAL A 90 -6.38 -15.66 -0.25
C VAL A 90 -6.32 -15.01 -1.63
N LEU A 91 -5.23 -14.29 -1.89
CA LEU A 91 -4.89 -13.79 -3.22
C LEU A 91 -4.18 -14.88 -4.04
N LYS A 92 -4.30 -14.82 -5.37
CA LYS A 92 -3.45 -15.63 -6.24
C LYS A 92 -1.98 -15.24 -6.11
N ASP A 93 -1.73 -13.94 -6.04
CA ASP A 93 -0.42 -13.34 -5.85
C ASP A 93 -0.53 -12.30 -4.73
N ASN A 94 0.00 -12.64 -3.55
CA ASN A 94 0.06 -11.75 -2.38
C ASN A 94 1.42 -11.05 -2.24
N PHE A 95 2.39 -11.39 -3.08
CA PHE A 95 3.74 -10.85 -3.06
C PHE A 95 4.16 -10.40 -4.45
N ILE A 96 4.69 -9.18 -4.53
CA ILE A 96 5.29 -8.62 -5.73
C ILE A 96 6.69 -8.14 -5.36
N SER A 97 7.71 -8.65 -6.05
CA SER A 97 9.10 -8.34 -5.71
C SER A 97 9.48 -6.89 -6.02
N TYR A 98 8.91 -6.32 -7.08
CA TYR A 98 9.33 -5.03 -7.64
C TYR A 98 8.18 -4.32 -8.37
N ILE A 99 8.02 -3.02 -8.12
CA ILE A 99 7.13 -2.13 -8.88
C ILE A 99 7.90 -0.85 -9.24
N PRO A 100 8.00 -0.48 -10.54
CA PRO A 100 8.69 0.73 -10.95
C PRO A 100 7.95 2.01 -10.51
N CYS A 101 8.65 3.14 -10.53
CA CYS A 101 8.00 4.45 -10.47
C CYS A 101 7.32 4.78 -11.80
N LYS A 102 6.39 5.74 -11.78
CA LYS A 102 5.76 6.25 -13.00
C LYS A 102 6.80 6.83 -13.95
N ARG A 103 6.82 6.36 -15.19
CA ARG A 103 7.68 6.87 -16.27
C ARG A 103 6.83 7.32 -17.47
N LYS A 104 7.23 8.40 -18.13
CA LYS A 104 6.52 8.92 -19.32
C LYS A 104 6.57 7.97 -20.52
N SER A 105 7.62 7.15 -20.61
CA SER A 105 7.83 6.16 -21.66
C SER A 105 7.12 4.83 -21.39
N ASP A 106 6.43 4.69 -20.26
CA ASP A 106 5.75 3.45 -19.89
C ASP A 106 4.33 3.41 -20.46
N ASN A 107 4.18 2.68 -21.56
CA ASN A 107 2.88 2.47 -22.21
C ASN A 107 1.99 1.47 -21.45
N ASN A 108 2.57 0.61 -20.60
CA ASN A 108 1.87 -0.46 -19.92
C ASN A 108 1.46 -0.09 -18.49
N SER A 109 1.90 1.07 -17.99
CA SER A 109 1.62 1.53 -16.64
C SER A 109 2.01 0.50 -15.57
N LEU A 110 3.23 0.01 -15.65
CA LEU A 110 3.81 -0.97 -14.74
C LEU A 110 3.90 -0.45 -13.29
N HIS A 111 3.73 0.85 -13.05
CA HIS A 111 3.62 1.40 -11.70
C HIS A 111 2.23 1.19 -11.07
N ALA A 112 1.23 0.75 -11.85
CA ALA A 112 -0.12 0.47 -11.40
C ALA A 112 -0.37 -1.06 -11.40
N MET A 113 -0.74 -1.59 -10.23
CA MET A 113 -0.88 -3.03 -10.01
C MET A 113 -2.32 -3.43 -9.74
N ARG A 114 -2.65 -4.65 -10.18
CA ARG A 114 -3.93 -5.31 -9.89
C ARG A 114 -3.63 -6.71 -9.37
N VAL A 115 -4.11 -7.01 -8.17
CA VAL A 115 -4.05 -8.35 -7.59
C VAL A 115 -5.43 -8.96 -7.59
N ARG A 116 -5.51 -10.29 -7.69
CA ARG A 116 -6.79 -11.00 -7.80
C ARG A 116 -6.96 -12.09 -6.76
N THR A 117 -8.21 -12.31 -6.37
CA THR A 117 -8.66 -13.50 -5.66
C THR A 117 -9.79 -14.18 -6.46
N VAL A 118 -9.91 -15.49 -6.25
CA VAL A 118 -11.00 -16.33 -6.76
C VAL A 118 -11.98 -16.73 -5.67
N GLU A 119 -11.70 -16.34 -4.42
CA GLU A 119 -12.66 -16.53 -3.34
C GLU A 119 -13.90 -15.68 -3.59
N ASP A 120 -15.08 -16.22 -3.26
CA ASP A 120 -16.31 -15.47 -3.38
C ASP A 120 -16.44 -14.45 -2.24
N ILE A 121 -15.93 -13.24 -2.50
CA ILE A 121 -15.97 -12.13 -1.56
C ILE A 121 -17.42 -11.80 -1.16
N GLU A 122 -18.36 -11.78 -2.11
CA GLU A 122 -19.73 -11.37 -1.82
C GLU A 122 -20.47 -12.38 -0.94
N MET A 123 -20.21 -13.68 -1.14
CA MET A 123 -20.77 -14.74 -0.30
C MET A 123 -20.13 -14.77 1.09
N ASN A 124 -18.81 -14.57 1.17
CA ASN A 124 -18.08 -14.53 2.45
C ASN A 124 -18.38 -13.27 3.27
N TRP A 125 -18.81 -12.19 2.62
CA TRP A 125 -19.20 -10.93 3.26
C TRP A 125 -20.66 -11.01 3.72
N SER A 126 -20.93 -11.79 4.76
CA SER A 126 -22.31 -12.06 5.20
C SER A 126 -22.93 -10.91 6.00
N ASP A 127 -22.15 -10.17 6.77
CA ASP A 127 -22.67 -9.22 7.77
C ASP A 127 -22.46 -7.76 7.40
N ALA A 128 -23.48 -6.93 7.63
CA ALA A 128 -23.40 -5.48 7.44
C ALA A 128 -22.40 -4.79 8.38
N SER A 129 -22.03 -5.45 9.50
CA SER A 129 -21.02 -4.97 10.45
C SER A 129 -19.60 -5.44 10.12
N SER A 130 -19.42 -6.16 9.00
CA SER A 130 -18.11 -6.61 8.54
C SER A 130 -17.58 -5.72 7.42
N TYR A 131 -16.26 -5.58 7.35
CA TYR A 131 -15.59 -4.78 6.33
C TYR A 131 -14.35 -5.51 5.83
N ILE A 132 -13.89 -5.18 4.64
CA ILE A 132 -12.63 -5.69 4.10
C ILE A 132 -11.58 -4.61 4.29
N ARG A 133 -10.43 -4.97 4.84
CA ARG A 133 -9.24 -4.13 4.89
C ARG A 133 -8.23 -4.67 3.91
N LEU A 134 -7.81 -3.85 2.96
CA LEU A 134 -6.65 -4.12 2.12
C LEU A 134 -5.44 -3.42 2.69
N THR A 135 -4.45 -4.20 3.11
CA THR A 135 -3.15 -3.70 3.57
C THR A 135 -2.12 -3.93 2.48
N VAL A 136 -1.38 -2.88 2.13
CA VAL A 136 -0.26 -2.94 1.20
C VAL A 136 0.99 -2.46 1.94
N ILE A 137 1.98 -3.34 2.05
CA ILE A 137 3.25 -3.07 2.72
C ILE A 137 4.32 -3.02 1.64
N ALA A 138 5.14 -1.97 1.60
CA ALA A 138 6.16 -1.83 0.56
C ALA A 138 7.40 -1.14 1.08
N LYS A 139 8.55 -1.44 0.46
CA LYS A 139 9.84 -0.85 0.78
C LYS A 139 10.30 0.11 -0.31
N HIS A 140 10.84 1.26 0.09
CA HIS A 140 11.42 2.23 -0.83
C HIS A 140 12.81 1.78 -1.33
N SER A 141 13.06 1.76 -2.64
CA SER A 141 14.30 1.22 -3.24
C SER A 141 15.61 1.82 -2.69
N LEU A 142 15.66 3.14 -2.51
CA LEU A 142 16.88 3.83 -2.07
C LEU A 142 17.09 3.86 -0.55
N SER A 143 16.07 4.16 0.24
CA SER A 143 16.19 4.29 1.71
C SER A 143 15.98 2.98 2.46
N GLY A 144 15.36 1.98 1.83
CA GLY A 144 14.95 0.73 2.47
C GLY A 144 13.80 0.86 3.48
N PHE A 145 13.26 2.07 3.67
CA PHE A 145 12.15 2.30 4.59
C PHE A 145 10.89 1.58 4.13
N THR A 146 10.21 0.98 5.10
CA THR A 146 8.94 0.29 4.91
C THR A 146 7.81 1.19 5.35
N ASP A 147 6.80 1.35 4.52
CA ASP A 147 5.55 2.01 4.88
C ASP A 147 4.37 1.05 4.65
N ILE A 148 3.29 1.26 5.41
CA ILE A 148 2.09 0.44 5.40
C ILE A 148 0.91 1.31 4.96
N PHE A 149 0.18 0.88 3.94
CA PHE A 149 -0.97 1.56 3.38
C PHE A 149 -2.22 0.71 3.59
N VAL A 150 -3.29 1.32 4.04
CA VAL A 150 -4.51 0.62 4.43
C VAL A 150 -5.70 1.24 3.74
N LYS A 151 -6.59 0.41 3.20
CA LYS A 151 -7.88 0.82 2.67
C LYS A 151 -8.99 -0.08 3.20
N ASP A 152 -9.94 0.53 3.89
CA ASP A 152 -11.13 -0.14 4.38
C ASP A 152 -12.29 0.02 3.38
N PHE A 153 -12.94 -1.09 3.07
CA PHE A 153 -14.16 -1.20 2.28
C PHE A 153 -15.29 -1.63 3.23
N TYR A 154 -16.21 -0.70 3.53
CA TYR A 154 -17.23 -0.90 4.57
C TYR A 154 -18.49 -1.61 4.10
N SER A 155 -18.74 -1.66 2.79
CA SER A 155 -19.93 -2.30 2.23
C SER A 155 -19.64 -2.96 0.88
N LYS A 156 -20.57 -3.82 0.47
CA LYS A 156 -20.59 -4.44 -0.86
C LYS A 156 -20.73 -3.42 -1.99
N ASP A 157 -21.13 -2.18 -1.71
CA ASP A 157 -21.23 -1.11 -2.72
C ASP A 157 -19.86 -0.74 -3.31
N ALA A 158 -18.77 -1.06 -2.60
CA ALA A 158 -17.42 -0.94 -3.15
C ALA A 158 -17.17 -1.93 -4.29
N ILE A 159 -17.92 -3.04 -4.35
CA ILE A 159 -17.80 -4.06 -5.39
C ILE A 159 -18.55 -3.59 -6.64
N THR A 160 -17.88 -3.65 -7.78
CA THR A 160 -18.42 -3.20 -9.05
C THR A 160 -18.11 -4.20 -10.16
N THR A 161 -19.03 -4.36 -11.10
CA THR A 161 -18.83 -5.20 -12.30
C THR A 161 -17.99 -4.50 -13.38
N LYS A 162 -17.68 -3.22 -13.17
CA LYS A 162 -16.83 -2.41 -14.04
C LYS A 162 -15.36 -2.80 -13.91
N LYS A 163 -14.56 -2.53 -14.94
CA LYS A 163 -13.13 -2.81 -14.94
C LYS A 163 -12.35 -1.59 -14.50
N PHE A 164 -11.23 -1.78 -13.81
CA PHE A 164 -10.34 -0.64 -13.50
C PHE A 164 -9.79 -0.02 -14.77
N LYS A 165 -9.71 1.32 -14.78
CA LYS A 165 -8.95 2.05 -15.79
C LYS A 165 -7.47 1.71 -15.70
N SER A 166 -6.74 1.93 -16.79
CA SER A 166 -5.28 1.73 -16.79
C SER A 166 -4.56 2.89 -16.09
N GLY A 167 -3.31 2.67 -15.69
CA GLY A 167 -2.46 3.73 -15.17
C GLY A 167 -2.88 4.28 -13.82
N ASP A 168 -2.71 5.59 -13.68
CA ASP A 168 -2.89 6.33 -12.44
C ASP A 168 -4.32 6.46 -11.95
N ASP A 169 -5.30 6.19 -12.82
CA ASP A 169 -6.70 6.36 -12.49
C ASP A 169 -7.20 5.18 -11.66
N LEU A 170 -7.57 5.42 -10.41
CA LEU A 170 -8.08 4.41 -9.49
C LEU A 170 -9.55 4.05 -9.74
N GLY A 171 -10.22 4.76 -10.64
CA GLY A 171 -11.62 4.55 -10.99
C GLY A 171 -11.86 3.33 -11.86
N VAL A 172 -13.15 3.09 -12.10
CA VAL A 172 -13.66 1.96 -12.87
C VAL A 172 -14.52 2.46 -14.03
N VAL A 173 -14.54 1.70 -15.13
CA VAL A 173 -15.34 1.94 -16.35
C VAL A 173 -16.05 0.67 -16.76
#